data_AF-A0A3M1ELK8-F1
#
_entry.id   AF-A0A3M1ELK8-F1
#
_cell.length_a   1.000
_cell.length_b   1.000
_cell.length_c   1.000
_cell.angle_alpha   90.00
_cell.angle_beta   90.00
_cell.angle_gamma   90.00
#
_symmetry.space_group_name_H-M   'P 1'
#
loop_
_entity.id
_entity.type
_entity.pdbx_description
1 polymer ?
#
loop_
_entity_poly.entity_id
_entity_poly.type
_entity_poly.pdbx_seq_one_letter_code
_entity_poly.pdbx_strand_id
1 'polypeptide(L)' 'MAKIHPYIPEAYDLLNQGRISRREFLRTVTLLGMSAGAATIAAQCAATPPPTQAPQPAGGEQ' A
#
# COMPACT_ATOMS: atom_id res chain seq x y z
N MET A 1 -21.18 -1.41 15.49
CA MET A 1 -20.43 -0.34 14.80
C MET A 1 -18.94 -0.71 14.85
N ALA A 2 -18.36 -1.23 13.78
CA ALA A 2 -16.93 -1.51 13.76
C ALA A 2 -16.18 -0.18 13.88
N LYS A 3 -15.45 0.01 14.98
CA LYS A 3 -14.71 1.22 15.27
C LYS A 3 -13.45 1.18 14.39
N ILE A 4 -13.56 1.74 13.18
CA ILE A 4 -12.45 1.84 12.24
C ILE A 4 -11.31 2.53 12.99
N HIS A 5 -10.14 1.88 13.05
CA HIS A 5 -9.01 2.44 13.76
C HIS A 5 -8.60 3.78 13.10
N PRO A 6 -8.37 4.86 13.88
CA PRO A 6 -8.10 6.19 13.33
C PRO A 6 -6.85 6.25 12.44
N TYR A 7 -5.97 5.25 12.54
CA TYR A 7 -4.77 5.12 11.71
C TYR A 7 -5.02 4.61 10.27
N ILE A 8 -6.18 4.01 9.98
CA ILE A 8 -6.49 3.53 8.61
C ILE A 8 -6.48 4.64 7.55
N PRO A 9 -7.11 5.81 7.75
CA PRO A 9 -7.03 6.91 6.78
C PRO A 9 -5.61 7.45 6.62
N GLU A 10 -4.81 7.48 7.68
CA GLU A 10 -3.40 7.89 7.62
C GLU A 10 -2.57 6.90 6.78
N ALA A 11 -2.75 5.59 7.01
CA ALA A 11 -2.11 4.57 6.20
C ALA A 11 -2.52 4.64 4.72
N TYR A 12 -3.77 5.01 4.42
CA TYR A 12 -4.24 5.19 3.04
C TYR A 12 -3.60 6.42 2.38
N ASP A 13 -3.44 7.52 3.10
CA ASP A 13 -2.73 8.70 2.62
C ASP A 13 -1.25 8.40 2.34
N LEU A 14 -0.58 7.66 3.23
CA LEU A 14 0.78 7.18 3.01
C LEU A 14 0.90 6.27 1.76
N LEU A 15 -0.10 5.42 1.52
CA LEU A 15 -0.17 4.59 0.31
C LEU A 15 -0.35 5.46 -0.94
N ASN A 16 -1.22 6.45 -0.88
CA ASN A 16 -1.50 7.37 -2.00
C ASN A 16 -0.29 8.27 -2.33
N GLN A 17 0.48 8.65 -1.32
CA GLN A 17 1.75 9.38 -1.47
C GLN A 17 2.90 8.46 -1.96
N GLY A 18 2.69 7.15 -2.07
CA GLY A 18 3.73 6.19 -2.42
C GLY A 18 4.79 6.00 -1.34
N ARG A 19 4.53 6.44 -0.10
CA ARG A 19 5.45 6.29 1.05
C ARG A 19 5.45 4.87 1.62
N ILE A 20 4.35 4.13 1.46
CA ILE A 20 4.25 2.71 1.79
C ILE A 20 3.76 1.92 0.57
N SER A 21 4.23 0.69 0.44
CA SER A 21 3.78 -0.21 -0.63
C SER A 21 2.39 -0.80 -0.33
N ARG A 22 1.67 -1.21 -1.39
CA ARG A 22 0.38 -1.91 -1.27
C ARG A 22 0.41 -3.08 -0.28
N ARG A 23 1.50 -3.85 -0.28
CA ARG A 23 1.72 -4.98 0.64
C ARG A 23 1.85 -4.54 2.10
N GLU A 24 2.54 -3.43 2.33
CA GLU A 24 2.73 -2.83 3.66
C GLU A 24 1.37 -2.36 4.20
N PHE A 25 0.62 -1.60 3.40
CA PHE A 25 -0.72 -1.13 3.75
C PHE A 25 -1.63 -2.29 4.16
N LEU A 26 -1.70 -3.36 3.35
CA LEU A 26 -2.53 -4.53 3.63
C LEU A 26 -2.14 -5.18 4.96
N ARG A 27 -0.85 -5.32 5.25
CA ARG A 27 -0.36 -5.87 6.52
C ARG A 27 -0.77 -4.99 7.70
N THR A 28 -0.61 -3.69 7.56
CA THR A 28 -0.92 -2.72 8.63
C THR A 28 -2.42 -2.68 8.93
N VAL A 29 -3.28 -2.57 7.92
CA VAL A 29 -4.73 -2.48 8.16
C VAL A 29 -5.36 -3.79 8.61
N THR A 30 -4.81 -4.94 8.21
CA THR A 30 -5.27 -6.24 8.70
C THR A 30 -4.90 -6.48 10.16
N LEU A 31 -3.71 -6.03 10.60
CA LEU A 31 -3.33 -6.01 12.02
C LEU A 31 -4.25 -5.10 12.85
N LEU A 32 -4.78 -4.03 12.26
CA LEU A 32 -5.72 -3.10 12.89
C LEU A 32 -7.18 -3.60 12.90
N GLY A 33 -7.44 -4.81 12.42
CA GLY A 33 -8.76 -5.44 12.43
C GLY A 33 -9.62 -5.17 11.18
N MET A 34 -9.06 -4.59 10.13
CA MET A 34 -9.74 -4.49 8.83
C MET A 34 -9.77 -5.87 8.15
N SER A 35 -10.93 -6.29 7.66
CA SER A 35 -11.01 -7.54 6.88
C SER A 35 -10.19 -7.45 5.59
N ALA A 36 -9.55 -8.56 5.21
CA ALA A 36 -8.70 -8.63 4.01
C ALA A 36 -9.40 -8.16 2.72
N GLY A 37 -10.71 -8.42 2.58
CA GLY A 37 -11.50 -7.93 1.44
C GLY A 37 -11.59 -6.40 1.39
N ALA A 38 -11.94 -5.76 2.52
CA ALA A 38 -12.02 -4.31 2.61
C ALA A 38 -10.64 -3.65 2.42
N ALA A 39 -9.60 -4.26 3.00
CA ALA A 39 -8.21 -3.83 2.83
C ALA A 39 -7.78 -3.87 1.35
N THR A 40 -8.16 -4.93 0.63
CA THR A 40 -7.84 -5.08 -0.79
C THR A 40 -8.55 -4.03 -1.65
N ILE A 41 -9.85 -3.78 -1.38
CA ILE A 41 -10.63 -2.74 -2.06
C ILE A 41 -10.07 -1.34 -1.80
N ALA A 42 -9.65 -1.04 -0.57
CA ALA A 42 -8.99 0.23 -0.28
C ALA A 42 -7.65 0.33 -1.04
N ALA A 43 -6.85 -0.73 -1.02
CA ALA A 43 -5.53 -0.74 -1.65
C ALA A 43 -5.54 -0.60 -3.19
N GLN A 44 -6.66 -0.92 -3.86
CA GLN A 44 -6.85 -0.72 -5.31
C GLN A 44 -7.47 0.63 -5.66
N CYS A 45 -8.15 1.30 -4.73
CA CYS A 45 -8.59 2.67 -4.93
C CYS A 45 -7.47 3.69 -4.72
N ALA A 46 -6.42 3.35 -3.98
CA ALA A 46 -5.22 4.19 -3.91
C ALA A 46 -4.61 4.27 -5.31
N ALA A 47 -4.23 5.48 -5.74
CA ALA A 47 -3.61 5.68 -7.04
C ALA A 47 -2.39 4.74 -7.13
N THR A 48 -2.36 3.87 -8.15
CA THR A 48 -1.19 3.05 -8.43
C THR A 48 -0.02 3.99 -8.65
N PRO A 49 0.99 4.05 -7.75
CA PRO A 49 2.22 4.74 -8.09
C PRO A 49 2.77 4.05 -9.34
N PRO A 50 3.35 4.80 -10.30
CA PRO A 50 3.99 4.20 -11.45
C PRO A 50 4.95 3.12 -10.92
N PRO A 51 5.04 1.94 -11.58
CA PRO A 51 5.95 0.91 -11.14
C PRO A 51 7.33 1.56 -11.00
N THR A 52 7.84 1.65 -9.77
CA THR A 52 9.24 1.96 -9.53
C THR A 52 9.98 0.84 -10.23
N GLN A 53 10.45 1.12 -11.45
CA GLN A 53 11.28 0.22 -12.22
C GLN A 53 12.44 -0.16 -11.28
N ALA A 54 12.60 -1.45 -11.04
CA ALA A 54 13.83 -1.94 -10.42
C ALA A 54 15.01 -1.30 -11.17
N PRO A 55 16.08 -0.85 -10.49
CA PRO A 55 17.26 -0.34 -11.17
C PRO A 55 17.68 -1.37 -12.21
N GLN A 56 17.52 -1.02 -13.48
CA GLN A 56 18.02 -1.84 -14.58
C GLN A 56 19.53 -1.90 -14.34
N PRO A 57 20.15 -3.09 -14.20
CA PRO A 57 21.61 -3.16 -14.16
C PRO A 57 22.11 -2.54 -15.47
N ALA A 58 22.75 -1.39 -15.36
CA ALA A 58 23.44 -0.75 -16.48
C ALA A 58 24.40 -1.77 -17.08
N GLY A 59 24.35 -1.90 -18.40
CA GLY A 59 25.10 -2.91 -19.15
C GLY A 59 26.55 -3.01 -18.71
N GLY A 60 26.96 -4.23 -18.40
CA GLY A 60 28.35 -4.64 -18.40
C GLY A 60 28.58 -5.46 -19.66
N GLU A 61 29.32 -4.87 -20.57
CA GLU A 61 29.85 -5.44 -21.81
C GLU A 61 30.61 -6.74 -21.53
N GLN A 62 30.35 -7.79 -22.33
CA GLN A 62 31.32 -8.80 -22.75
C GLN A 62 30.92 -9.28 -24.16
#